data_AF-A0A2V9PIT0-F1
#
_entry.id   AF-A0A2V9PIT0-F1
#
_cell.length_a   1.000
_cell.length_b   1.000
_cell.length_c   1.000
_cell.angle_alpha   90.00
_cell.angle_beta   90.00
_cell.angle_gamma   90.00
#
_symmetry.space_group_name_H-M   'P 1'
#
loop_
_entity.id
_entity.type
_entity.pdbx_description
1 polymer ?
#
loop_
_entity_poly.entity_id
_entity_poly.type
_entity_poly.pdbx_seq_one_letter_code
_entity_poly.pdbx_strand_id
1 'polypeptide(L)'
;MPHGKKQTKSPQPHTKAAVPSKPAKVITNDEIPQSFKPVAKTSILGADRDADTAGRSRERAKMSAEQWKSQIEVEKHQVSSLQSQIDQLSESIRFAPANCVANCVQWNERQREKQQQVEQMKSQLEDLKKRLEDMQEQARQQGYGSSVYDPD
;
A
#
# COMPACT_ATOMS: atom_id res chain seq x y z
N MET A 1 -9.06 47.70 46.23
CA MET A 1 -9.49 48.47 45.02
C MET A 1 -8.62 49.72 44.95
N PRO A 2 -8.19 50.29 43.80
CA PRO A 2 -8.69 50.11 42.44
C PRO A 2 -7.64 50.04 41.29
N HIS A 3 -7.95 49.22 40.29
CA HIS A 3 -8.00 49.51 38.84
C HIS A 3 -6.80 50.12 38.09
N GLY A 4 -6.19 49.29 37.23
CA GLY A 4 -5.64 49.75 35.96
C GLY A 4 -6.73 50.16 34.97
N LYS A 5 -6.37 51.06 34.03
CA LYS A 5 -7.09 51.55 32.82
C LYS A 5 -6.34 52.85 32.39
N LYS A 6 -6.01 53.22 31.15
CA LYS A 6 -6.44 52.91 29.76
C LYS A 6 -5.37 53.47 28.78
N GLN A 7 -5.47 53.08 27.50
CA GLN A 7 -5.40 53.88 26.24
C GLN A 7 -4.71 53.05 25.13
N THR A 8 -5.10 52.97 23.85
CA THR A 8 -6.16 53.51 22.98
C THR A 8 -5.98 52.83 21.60
N LYS A 9 -7.04 52.32 20.95
CA LYS A 9 -7.65 52.82 19.70
C LYS A 9 -6.95 52.44 18.36
N SER A 10 -7.65 51.54 17.62
CA SER A 10 -7.78 51.23 16.16
C SER A 10 -6.93 52.00 15.12
N PRO A 11 -6.54 51.41 13.94
CA PRO A 11 -7.49 50.92 12.90
C PRO A 11 -7.04 49.74 11.98
N GLN A 12 -8.02 49.08 11.34
CA GLN A 12 -7.85 48.40 10.03
C GLN A 12 -7.97 49.46 8.91
N PRO A 13 -7.27 49.38 7.75
CA PRO A 13 -7.75 48.56 6.63
C PRO A 13 -6.69 47.93 5.68
N HIS A 14 -7.06 46.77 5.15
CA HIS A 14 -6.83 46.16 3.82
C HIS A 14 -5.63 46.59 2.93
N THR A 15 -4.83 45.64 2.44
CA THR A 15 -4.87 45.15 1.04
C THR A 15 -3.78 44.11 0.68
N LYS A 16 -4.25 43.11 -0.10
CA LYS A 16 -3.57 42.38 -1.18
C LYS A 16 -2.49 41.32 -0.88
N ALA A 17 -2.93 40.08 -1.10
CA ALA A 17 -2.46 39.16 -2.15
C ALA A 17 -1.79 37.86 -1.68
N ALA A 18 -2.52 36.78 -1.98
CA ALA A 18 -2.06 35.51 -2.52
C ALA A 18 -1.01 34.71 -1.73
N VAL A 19 -1.49 33.65 -1.07
CA VAL A 19 -1.19 32.26 -1.48
C VAL A 19 -2.25 31.32 -0.90
N PRO A 20 -3.03 30.58 -1.72
CA PRO A 20 -3.82 29.48 -1.21
C PRO A 20 -2.87 28.32 -0.89
N SER A 21 -2.55 28.12 0.38
CA SER A 21 -1.89 26.89 0.84
C SER A 21 -2.84 25.72 0.64
N LYS A 22 -2.61 25.00 -0.46
CA LYS A 22 -3.34 23.80 -0.87
C LYS A 22 -3.28 22.75 0.26
N PRO A 23 -4.35 21.98 0.49
CA PRO A 23 -4.34 20.93 1.50
C PRO A 23 -3.26 19.89 1.17
N ALA A 24 -2.53 19.45 2.20
CA ALA A 24 -1.63 18.32 2.13
C ALA A 24 -2.42 17.11 1.60
N LYS A 25 -2.15 16.72 0.37
CA LYS A 25 -2.69 15.50 -0.22
C LYS A 25 -2.02 14.35 0.51
N VAL A 26 -2.70 13.84 1.53
CA VAL A 26 -2.52 12.48 2.01
C VAL A 26 -2.77 11.59 0.80
N ILE A 27 -1.70 11.00 0.27
CA ILE A 27 -1.79 9.96 -0.74
C ILE A 27 -2.23 8.72 0.03
N THR A 28 -3.53 8.58 0.22
CA THR A 28 -4.12 7.28 0.57
C THR A 28 -3.87 6.38 -0.64
N ASN A 29 -3.27 5.22 -0.40
CA ASN A 29 -2.91 4.23 -1.39
C ASN A 29 -4.16 3.64 -2.07
N ASP A 30 -4.74 4.40 -3.01
CA ASP A 30 -5.94 4.05 -3.77
C ASP A 30 -5.70 4.08 -5.29
N GLU A 31 -4.45 4.04 -5.74
CA GLU A 31 -4.13 3.77 -7.15
C GLU A 31 -4.03 2.26 -7.41
N ILE A 32 -5.17 1.58 -7.26
CA ILE A 32 -5.44 0.36 -8.01
C ILE A 32 -6.17 0.80 -9.29
N PRO A 33 -5.65 0.56 -10.50
CA PRO A 33 -6.35 0.96 -11.72
C PRO A 33 -7.66 0.15 -11.89
N GLN A 34 -8.78 0.71 -11.44
CA GLN A 34 -10.13 0.29 -11.86
C GLN A 34 -10.38 0.74 -13.31
N SER A 35 -9.78 0.05 -14.26
CA SER A 35 -10.07 0.22 -15.69
C SER A 35 -11.13 -0.77 -16.14
N PHE A 36 -12.38 -0.60 -15.69
CA PHE A 36 -13.53 -1.26 -16.32
C PHE A 36 -14.74 -0.32 -16.38
N LYS A 37 -14.71 0.60 -17.35
CA LYS A 37 -15.93 1.24 -17.85
C LYS A 37 -16.19 0.71 -19.26
N PRO A 38 -17.16 -0.18 -19.48
CA PRO A 38 -17.69 -0.38 -20.83
C PRO A 38 -18.71 0.73 -21.09
N VAL A 39 -18.30 1.77 -21.82
CA VAL A 39 -19.25 2.69 -22.44
C VAL A 39 -19.98 1.90 -23.52
N ALA A 40 -21.29 1.75 -23.33
CA ALA A 40 -22.17 1.10 -24.27
C ALA A 40 -22.35 1.96 -25.54
N LYS A 41 -22.15 1.28 -26.68
CA LYS A 41 -22.90 1.40 -27.94
C LYS A 41 -22.80 2.71 -28.72
N THR A 42 -22.05 2.66 -29.81
CA THR A 42 -22.47 3.28 -31.07
C THR A 42 -22.20 2.29 -32.19
N SER A 43 -23.28 1.74 -32.76
CA SER A 43 -23.26 0.94 -33.97
C SER A 43 -22.85 1.81 -35.15
N ILE A 44 -21.87 1.38 -35.94
CA ILE A 44 -21.87 1.63 -37.38
C ILE A 44 -21.44 0.32 -38.07
N LEU A 45 -22.31 -0.12 -38.98
CA LEU A 45 -22.19 -1.26 -39.87
C LEU A 45 -20.99 -1.09 -40.81
N GLY A 46 -20.23 -2.17 -41.00
CA GLY A 46 -19.15 -2.26 -41.98
C GLY A 46 -18.78 -3.72 -42.23
N ALA A 47 -18.94 -4.14 -43.48
CA ALA A 47 -19.00 -5.51 -43.98
C ALA A 47 -17.77 -6.40 -43.77
N ASP A 48 -18.08 -7.69 -43.66
CA ASP A 48 -17.35 -8.89 -44.09
C ASP A 48 -15.82 -8.82 -44.20
N ARG A 49 -15.15 -9.57 -43.31
CA ARG A 49 -14.15 -10.56 -43.72
C ARG A 49 -13.72 -11.50 -42.58
N ASP A 50 -13.72 -12.77 -42.95
CA ASP A 50 -12.99 -13.89 -42.36
C ASP A 50 -13.49 -14.46 -41.02
N ALA A 51 -14.27 -15.53 -41.19
CA ALA A 51 -14.41 -16.59 -40.21
C ALA A 51 -13.04 -17.23 -39.95
N ASP A 52 -12.47 -17.02 -38.77
CA ASP A 52 -11.83 -18.10 -38.02
C ASP A 52 -11.67 -17.69 -36.55
N THR A 53 -11.86 -18.66 -35.65
CA THR A 53 -11.75 -18.56 -34.18
C THR A 53 -12.94 -17.96 -33.40
N ALA A 54 -14.17 -18.25 -33.82
CA ALA A 54 -15.28 -18.48 -32.88
C ALA A 54 -15.10 -19.82 -32.12
N GLY A 55 -13.88 -20.05 -31.63
CA GLY A 55 -13.44 -21.21 -30.84
C GLY A 55 -12.77 -20.79 -29.54
N ARG A 56 -12.88 -19.51 -29.14
CA ARG A 56 -12.64 -19.06 -27.75
C ARG A 56 -13.84 -19.46 -26.90
N SER A 57 -14.07 -20.77 -26.88
CA SER A 57 -14.69 -21.45 -25.76
C SER A 57 -14.14 -20.82 -24.49
N ARG A 58 -15.05 -20.56 -23.59
CA ARG A 58 -14.89 -20.10 -22.21
C ARG A 58 -13.92 -21.00 -21.43
N GLU A 59 -12.67 -21.08 -21.86
CA GLU A 59 -11.56 -21.54 -21.06
C GLU A 59 -11.44 -20.49 -19.97
N ARG A 60 -11.85 -20.87 -18.76
CA ARG A 60 -11.53 -20.21 -17.49
C ARG A 60 -10.26 -19.38 -17.68
N ALA A 61 -10.37 -18.05 -17.77
CA ALA A 61 -9.28 -17.19 -18.25
C ALA A 61 -7.97 -17.56 -17.53
N LYS A 62 -7.13 -18.36 -18.20
CA LYS A 62 -5.85 -18.81 -17.66
C LYS A 62 -4.95 -17.59 -17.74
N MET A 63 -4.49 -17.11 -16.59
CA MET A 63 -3.50 -16.04 -16.54
C MET A 63 -2.25 -16.51 -17.29
N SER A 64 -1.62 -15.65 -18.07
CA SER A 64 -0.41 -16.02 -18.83
C SER A 64 0.78 -16.27 -17.90
N ALA A 65 1.80 -16.98 -18.40
CA ALA A 65 3.03 -17.22 -17.64
C ALA A 65 3.70 -15.91 -17.19
N GLU A 66 3.72 -14.90 -18.06
CA GLU A 66 4.29 -13.58 -17.76
C GLU A 66 3.47 -12.83 -16.69
N GLN A 67 2.15 -12.99 -16.70
CA GLN A 67 1.27 -12.40 -15.69
C GLN A 67 1.45 -13.08 -14.32
N TRP A 68 1.64 -14.40 -14.30
CA TRP A 68 1.98 -15.12 -13.07
C TRP A 68 3.33 -14.66 -12.52
N LYS A 69 4.37 -14.64 -13.38
CA LYS A 69 5.70 -14.19 -13.00
C LYS A 69 5.68 -12.78 -12.41
N SER A 70 5.03 -11.84 -13.10
CA SER A 70 4.95 -10.44 -12.65
C SER A 70 4.26 -10.30 -11.30
N GLN A 71 3.16 -11.01 -11.06
CA GLN A 71 2.46 -10.96 -9.78
C GLN A 71 3.29 -11.60 -8.65
N ILE A 72 3.94 -12.72 -8.94
CA ILE A 72 4.79 -13.41 -7.96
C ILE A 72 6.00 -12.54 -7.60
N GLU A 73 6.63 -11.88 -8.57
CA GLU A 73 7.72 -10.93 -8.31
C GLU A 73 7.26 -9.75 -7.45
N VAL A 74 6.11 -9.16 -7.75
CA VAL A 74 5.52 -8.07 -6.95
C VAL A 74 5.25 -8.50 -5.51
N GLU A 75 4.74 -9.72 -5.31
CA GLU A 75 4.49 -10.24 -3.97
C GLU A 75 5.79 -10.58 -3.23
N LYS A 76 6.80 -11.15 -3.91
CA LYS A 76 8.15 -11.35 -3.34
C LYS A 76 8.77 -10.04 -2.88
N HIS A 77 8.63 -8.98 -3.68
CA HIS A 77 9.11 -7.64 -3.31
C HIS A 77 8.37 -7.08 -2.08
N GLN A 78 7.06 -7.29 -1.98
CA GLN A 78 6.30 -6.90 -0.79
C GLN A 78 6.76 -7.65 0.45
N VAL A 79 6.98 -8.97 0.36
CA VAL A 79 7.51 -9.79 1.46
C VAL A 79 8.88 -9.28 1.91
N SER A 80 9.80 -9.05 0.97
CA SER A 80 11.15 -8.55 1.28
C SER A 80 11.11 -7.15 1.90
N SER A 81 10.28 -6.25 1.37
CA SER A 81 10.11 -4.90 1.90
C SER A 81 9.53 -4.91 3.32
N LEU A 82 8.49 -5.71 3.56
CA LEU A 82 7.88 -5.80 4.89
C LEU A 82 8.83 -6.46 5.91
N GLN A 83 9.57 -7.49 5.50
CA GLN A 83 10.63 -8.09 6.33
C GLN A 83 11.67 -7.05 6.73
N SER A 84 12.16 -6.24 5.77
CA SER A 84 13.13 -5.18 6.08
C SER A 84 12.56 -4.13 7.03
N GLN A 85 11.29 -3.76 6.89
CA GLN A 85 10.62 -2.83 7.81
C GLN A 85 10.47 -3.40 9.22
N ILE A 86 10.16 -4.70 9.33
CA ILE A 86 10.14 -5.43 10.61
C ILE A 86 11.52 -5.38 11.26
N ASP A 87 12.57 -5.70 10.51
CA ASP A 87 13.94 -5.73 11.01
C ASP A 87 14.35 -4.34 11.51
N GLN A 88 14.17 -3.30 10.69
CA GLN A 88 14.45 -1.91 11.06
C GLN A 88 13.69 -1.45 12.32
N LEU A 89 12.39 -1.75 12.40
CA LEU A 89 11.60 -1.36 13.56
C LEU A 89 12.06 -2.11 14.80
N SER A 90 12.32 -3.42 14.67
CA SER A 90 12.77 -4.27 15.78
C SER A 90 14.12 -3.83 16.35
N GLU A 91 15.07 -3.45 15.50
CA GLU A 91 16.39 -2.92 15.90
C GLU A 91 16.27 -1.60 16.69
N SER A 92 15.24 -0.81 16.37
CA SER A 92 14.95 0.47 17.01
C SER A 92 14.29 0.34 18.39
N ILE A 93 13.87 -0.87 18.80
CA ILE A 93 13.24 -1.12 20.09
C ILE A 93 14.34 -1.25 21.15
N ARG A 94 14.39 -0.30 22.08
CA ARG A 94 15.37 -0.26 23.18
C ARG A 94 14.72 0.18 24.47
N PHE A 95 14.48 -0.75 25.38
CA PHE A 95 13.90 -0.43 26.69
C PHE A 95 14.90 0.30 27.59
N ALA A 96 14.39 1.25 28.37
CA ALA A 96 15.17 1.94 29.37
C ALA A 96 15.55 0.96 30.50
N PRO A 97 16.77 1.05 31.03
CA PRO A 97 17.22 0.21 32.13
C PRO A 97 16.46 0.53 33.43
N ALA A 98 16.47 -0.43 34.37
CA ALA A 98 15.73 -0.33 35.63
C ALA A 98 16.14 0.86 36.52
N ASN A 99 17.35 1.41 36.34
CA ASN A 99 17.87 2.56 37.08
C ASN A 99 17.54 3.92 36.43
N CYS A 100 16.66 3.95 35.44
CA CYS A 100 16.32 5.17 34.73
C CYS A 100 15.54 6.15 35.65
N VAL A 101 15.97 7.41 35.67
CA VAL A 101 15.56 8.40 36.68
C VAL A 101 14.42 9.32 36.20
N ALA A 102 14.23 9.50 34.88
CA ALA A 102 13.20 10.38 34.33
C ALA A 102 12.66 9.87 32.97
N ASN A 103 11.36 10.05 32.72
CA ASN A 103 10.65 9.75 31.47
C ASN A 103 10.69 8.28 30.98
N CYS A 104 11.16 7.35 31.82
CA CYS A 104 11.40 5.96 31.48
C CYS A 104 10.10 5.19 31.19
N VAL A 105 9.04 5.50 31.92
CA VAL A 105 7.73 4.88 31.75
C VAL A 105 7.18 5.18 30.36
N GLN A 106 7.09 6.46 29.97
CA GLN A 106 6.63 6.86 28.63
C GLN A 106 7.55 6.34 27.52
N TRP A 107 8.87 6.32 27.75
CA TRP A 107 9.80 5.74 26.79
C TRP A 107 9.53 4.25 26.57
N ASN A 108 9.36 3.49 27.65
CA ASN A 108 9.08 2.05 27.62
C ASN A 108 7.69 1.75 27.03
N GLU A 109 6.70 2.60 27.28
CA GLU A 109 5.39 2.52 26.61
C GLU A 109 5.54 2.62 25.10
N ARG A 110 6.29 3.61 24.61
CA ARG A 110 6.59 3.75 23.18
C ARG A 110 7.34 2.54 22.62
N GLN A 111 8.27 1.96 23.39
CA GLN A 111 8.95 0.73 22.97
C GLN A 111 7.97 -0.45 22.87
N ARG A 112 7.01 -0.56 23.81
CA ARG A 112 5.93 -1.56 23.77
C ARG A 112 5.01 -1.37 22.56
N GLU A 113 4.65 -0.15 22.23
CA GLU A 113 3.85 0.16 21.03
C GLU A 113 4.56 -0.30 19.76
N LYS A 114 5.85 0.03 19.61
CA LYS A 114 6.67 -0.47 18.50
C LYS A 114 6.71 -2.00 18.47
N GLN A 115 6.83 -2.65 19.62
CA GLN A 115 6.83 -4.11 19.68
C GLN A 115 5.51 -4.71 19.23
N GLN A 116 4.38 -4.11 19.62
CA GLN A 116 3.06 -4.52 19.11
C GLN A 116 2.94 -4.31 17.60
N GLN A 117 3.49 -3.22 17.07
CA GLN A 117 3.52 -2.96 15.64
C GLN A 117 4.37 -4.01 14.89
N VAL A 118 5.52 -4.41 15.44
CA VAL A 118 6.33 -5.52 14.89
C VAL A 118 5.51 -6.81 14.82
N GLU A 119 4.79 -7.18 15.87
CA GLU A 119 3.97 -8.39 15.86
C GLU A 119 2.83 -8.33 14.85
N GLN A 120 2.19 -7.16 14.67
CA GLN A 120 1.20 -6.97 13.62
C GLN A 120 1.80 -7.12 12.21
N MET A 121 2.96 -6.51 11.96
CA MET A 121 3.65 -6.64 10.68
C MET A 121 4.11 -8.07 10.41
N LYS A 122 4.54 -8.82 11.44
CA LYS A 122 4.86 -10.25 11.30
C LYS A 122 3.64 -11.07 10.88
N SER A 123 2.47 -10.79 11.46
CA SER A 123 1.23 -11.44 11.02
C SER A 123 0.94 -11.17 9.54
N GLN A 124 1.08 -9.91 9.11
CA GLN A 124 0.90 -9.52 7.71
C GLN A 124 1.93 -10.20 6.79
N LEU A 125 3.17 -10.35 7.26
CA LEU A 125 4.23 -11.04 6.52
C LEU A 125 3.88 -12.51 6.28
N GLU A 126 3.35 -13.20 7.29
CA GLU A 126 2.92 -14.60 7.14
C GLU A 126 1.73 -14.71 6.16
N ASP A 127 0.79 -13.77 6.18
CA ASP A 127 -0.30 -13.73 5.20
C ASP A 127 0.22 -13.52 3.77
N LEU A 128 1.19 -12.63 3.56
CA LEU A 128 1.82 -12.39 2.26
C LEU A 128 2.61 -13.61 1.77
N LYS A 129 3.36 -14.29 2.66
CA LYS A 129 4.06 -15.54 2.32
C LYS A 129 3.10 -16.63 1.91
N LYS A 130 2.00 -16.81 2.66
CA LYS A 130 0.96 -17.76 2.31
C LYS A 130 0.32 -17.45 0.97
N ARG A 131 0.01 -16.18 0.71
CA ARG A 131 -0.52 -15.75 -0.59
C ARG A 131 0.47 -16.02 -1.73
N LEU A 132 1.76 -15.80 -1.50
CA LEU A 132 2.80 -16.15 -2.45
C LEU A 132 2.78 -17.65 -2.75
N GLU A 133 2.77 -18.50 -1.73
CA GLU A 133 2.69 -19.97 -1.87
C GLU A 133 1.44 -20.39 -2.64
N ASP A 134 0.27 -19.83 -2.30
CA ASP A 134 -1.00 -20.11 -2.99
C ASP A 134 -0.95 -19.71 -4.47
N MET A 135 -0.28 -18.60 -4.82
CA MET A 135 -0.10 -18.18 -6.21
C MET A 135 0.84 -19.12 -6.98
N GLN A 136 1.93 -19.55 -6.35
CA GLN A 136 2.86 -20.51 -6.96
C GLN A 136 2.19 -21.86 -7.21
N GLU A 137 1.40 -22.34 -6.25
CA GLU A 137 0.64 -23.58 -6.37
C GLU A 137 -0.46 -23.46 -7.44
N GLN A 138 -1.15 -22.33 -7.53
CA GLN A 138 -2.13 -22.08 -8.60
C GLN A 138 -1.48 -22.05 -9.98
N ALA A 139 -0.30 -21.44 -10.12
CA ALA A 139 0.46 -21.46 -11.37
C ALA A 139 0.85 -22.90 -11.74
N ARG A 140 1.33 -23.68 -10.78
CA ARG A 140 1.66 -25.10 -10.94
C ARG A 140 0.45 -25.93 -11.39
N GLN A 141 -0.71 -25.73 -10.77
CA GLN A 141 -1.96 -26.39 -11.15
C GLN A 141 -2.45 -26.02 -12.56
N GLN A 142 -2.07 -24.84 -13.05
CA GLN A 142 -2.35 -24.41 -14.43
C GLN A 142 -1.33 -24.94 -15.45
N GLY A 143 -0.35 -25.74 -15.00
CA GLY A 143 0.66 -26.34 -15.84
C GLY A 143 1.88 -25.45 -16.08
N TYR A 144 2.00 -24.32 -15.38
CA TYR A 144 3.22 -23.53 -15.40
C TYR A 144 4.28 -24.18 -14.52
N GLY A 145 5.47 -24.41 -15.08
CA GLY A 145 6.60 -25.02 -14.36
C GLY A 145 7.33 -24.05 -13.42
N SER A 146 8.35 -24.56 -12.72
CA SER A 146 9.16 -23.77 -11.75
C SER A 146 9.78 -22.51 -12.31
N SER A 147 10.04 -22.46 -13.61
CA SER A 147 10.59 -21.28 -14.30
C SER A 147 9.77 -19.98 -14.10
N VAL A 148 8.48 -20.08 -13.77
CA VAL A 148 7.63 -18.90 -13.52
C VAL A 148 7.80 -18.35 -12.09
N TYR A 149 8.14 -19.21 -11.12
CA TYR A 149 8.11 -18.85 -9.69
C TYR A 149 9.44 -19.00 -8.95
N ASP A 150 10.41 -19.73 -9.53
CA ASP A 150 11.79 -19.81 -9.07
C ASP A 150 12.71 -19.60 -10.29
N PRO A 151 12.78 -18.35 -10.81
CA PRO A 151 13.74 -18.04 -11.86
C PRO A 151 15.14 -18.11 -11.23
N ASP A 152 15.97 -19.04 -11.72
CA ASP A 152 17.40 -19.17 -11.37
C ASP A 152 18.14 -17.82 -11.38
#